data_AF-A0A354YYQ5-F1
#
_entry.id   AF-A0A354YYQ5-F1
#
_cell.length_a   1.000
_cell.length_b   1.000
_cell.length_c   1.000
_cell.angle_alpha   90.00
_cell.angle_beta   90.00
_cell.angle_gamma   90.00
#
_symmetry.space_group_name_H-M   'P 1'
#
loop_
_entity.id
_entity.type
_entity.pdbx_description
1 polymer ?
#
loop_
_entity_poly.entity_id
_entity_poly.type
_entity_poly.pdbx_seq_one_letter_code
_entity_poly.pdbx_strand_id
1 'polypeptide(L)'
;MPDHEQLLKKIYGETASRIADCCFRGELDEEHMRLLLNLLDLSVVKKQHPELFLLLQEWMDYFTDSENDRIIEATLLAMDFNDQETMQEHMKIIAELINEEKALQ
;
A
#
# COMPACT_ATOMS: atom_id res chain seq x y z
N MET A 1 -25.58 -16.28 9.21
CA MET A 1 -24.69 -15.30 8.58
C MET A 1 -23.42 -16.03 8.17
N PRO A 2 -22.80 -15.78 7.01
CA PRO A 2 -21.48 -16.31 6.74
C PRO A 2 -20.58 -15.89 7.91
N ASP A 3 -19.81 -16.84 8.41
CA ASP A 3 -18.81 -16.60 9.44
C ASP A 3 -17.89 -15.48 8.95
N HIS A 4 -17.67 -14.45 9.76
CA HIS A 4 -16.86 -13.29 9.39
C HIS A 4 -15.47 -13.71 8.88
N GLU A 5 -14.94 -14.81 9.43
CA GLU A 5 -13.70 -15.43 8.98
C GLU A 5 -13.77 -15.96 7.53
N GLN A 6 -14.89 -16.59 7.14
CA GLN A 6 -15.09 -17.08 5.77
C GLN A 6 -15.20 -15.91 4.77
N LEU A 7 -15.83 -14.81 5.18
CA LEU A 7 -15.89 -13.61 4.36
C LEU A 7 -14.49 -13.01 4.13
N LEU A 8 -13.68 -12.90 5.18
CA LEU A 8 -12.30 -12.39 5.06
C LEU A 8 -11.42 -13.29 4.19
N LYS A 9 -11.50 -14.61 4.35
CA LYS A 9 -10.78 -15.58 3.49
C LYS A 9 -11.17 -15.44 2.03
N LYS A 10 -12.47 -15.22 1.76
CA LYS A 10 -12.98 -15.00 0.41
C LYS A 10 -12.41 -13.70 -0.18
N ILE A 11 -12.50 -12.59 0.56
CA ILE A 11 -11.97 -11.28 0.12
C ILE A 11 -10.47 -11.38 -0.15
N TYR A 12 -9.72 -12.03 0.74
CA TYR A 12 -8.29 -12.25 0.55
C TYR A 12 -8.00 -13.02 -0.74
N GLY A 13 -8.61 -14.19 -0.91
CA GLY A 13 -8.38 -15.04 -2.09
C GLY A 13 -8.77 -14.37 -3.40
N GLU A 14 -9.92 -13.69 -3.43
CA GLU A 14 -10.37 -12.95 -4.63
C GLU A 14 -9.45 -11.76 -4.94
N THR A 15 -9.01 -11.01 -3.92
CA THR A 15 -8.14 -9.84 -4.12
C THR A 15 -6.74 -10.26 -4.55
N ALA A 16 -6.15 -11.27 -3.90
CA ALA A 16 -4.84 -11.82 -4.26
C ALA A 16 -4.85 -12.40 -5.69
N SER A 17 -5.91 -13.12 -6.07
CA SER A 17 -6.06 -13.65 -7.43
C SER A 17 -6.12 -12.52 -8.47
N ARG A 18 -6.83 -11.42 -8.18
CA ARG A 18 -6.91 -10.27 -9.08
C ARG A 18 -5.57 -9.56 -9.23
N ILE A 19 -4.83 -9.39 -8.13
CA ILE A 19 -3.47 -8.82 -8.15
C ILE A 19 -2.54 -9.68 -9.02
N ALA A 20 -2.57 -11.00 -8.84
CA ALA A 20 -1.78 -11.93 -9.65
C ALA A 20 -2.19 -11.90 -11.14
N ASP A 21 -3.48 -11.88 -11.44
CA ASP A 21 -3.99 -11.80 -12.82
C ASP A 21 -3.51 -10.53 -13.54
N CYS A 22 -3.52 -9.37 -12.86
CA CYS A 22 -3.00 -8.12 -13.41
C CYS A 22 -1.50 -8.23 -13.72
N CYS A 23 -0.72 -8.87 -12.84
CA CYS A 23 0.70 -9.13 -13.11
C CYS A 23 0.89 -10.06 -14.32
N PHE A 24 0.14 -11.17 -14.40
CA PHE A 24 0.21 -12.10 -15.54
C PHE A 24 -0.19 -11.46 -16.88
N ARG A 25 -1.08 -10.46 -16.86
CA ARG A 25 -1.47 -9.67 -18.04
C ARG A 25 -0.46 -8.58 -18.41
N GLY A 26 0.54 -8.33 -17.57
CA GLY A 26 1.53 -7.27 -17.75
C GLY A 26 1.00 -5.87 -17.41
N GLU A 27 -0.10 -5.78 -16.67
CA GLU A 27 -0.65 -4.50 -16.16
C GLU A 27 0.07 -4.03 -14.89
N LEU A 28 0.73 -4.96 -14.19
CA LEU A 28 1.57 -4.72 -13.02
C LEU A 28 2.87 -5.49 -13.19
N ASP A 29 3.99 -4.90 -12.78
CA ASP A 29 5.22 -5.68 -12.61
C ASP A 29 5.22 -6.45 -11.29
N GLU A 30 6.27 -7.25 -11.09
CA GLU A 30 6.40 -8.07 -9.90
C GLU A 30 6.63 -7.27 -8.60
N GLU A 31 7.24 -6.09 -8.67
CA GLU A 31 7.50 -5.25 -7.51
C GLU A 31 6.18 -4.67 -6.98
N HIS A 32 5.37 -4.11 -7.87
CA HIS A 32 4.04 -3.62 -7.54
C HIS A 32 3.11 -4.74 -7.07
N MET A 33 3.19 -5.92 -7.71
CA MET A 33 2.46 -7.10 -7.24
C MET A 33 2.81 -7.45 -5.79
N ARG A 34 4.11 -7.50 -5.46
CA ARG A 34 4.58 -7.81 -4.09
C ARG A 34 4.11 -6.76 -3.09
N LEU A 35 4.22 -5.47 -3.41
CA LEU A 35 3.72 -4.38 -2.58
C LEU A 35 2.23 -4.54 -2.26
N LEU A 36 1.41 -4.76 -3.28
CA LEU A 36 -0.04 -4.89 -3.11
C LEU A 36 -0.43 -6.12 -2.28
N LEU A 37 0.26 -7.25 -2.44
CA LEU A 37 0.06 -8.43 -1.61
C LEU A 37 0.45 -8.18 -0.15
N ASN A 38 1.55 -7.46 0.11
CA ASN A 38 1.94 -7.08 1.46
C ASN A 38 0.90 -6.16 2.14
N LEU A 39 0.33 -5.20 1.41
CA LEU A 39 -0.74 -4.34 1.91
C LEU A 39 -2.03 -5.15 2.19
N LEU A 40 -2.34 -6.15 1.37
CA LEU A 40 -3.46 -7.06 1.59
C LEU A 40 -3.26 -7.89 2.86
N ASP A 41 -2.05 -8.42 3.09
CA ASP A 41 -1.70 -9.14 4.32
C ASP A 41 -1.82 -8.24 5.54
N LEU A 42 -1.31 -7.01 5.47
CA LEU A 42 -1.39 -6.04 6.56
C LEU A 42 -2.82 -5.67 6.94
N SER A 43 -3.68 -5.48 5.94
CA SER A 43 -5.07 -5.07 6.17
C SER A 43 -5.97 -6.23 6.63
N VAL A 44 -5.89 -7.40 5.98
CA VAL A 44 -6.84 -8.49 6.19
C VAL A 44 -6.36 -9.49 7.24
N VAL A 45 -5.08 -9.84 7.22
CA VAL A 45 -4.50 -10.90 8.07
C VAL A 45 -3.93 -10.34 9.35
N LYS A 46 -2.95 -9.43 9.24
CA LYS A 46 -2.24 -8.87 10.40
C LYS A 46 -3.11 -7.83 11.13
N LYS A 47 -3.96 -7.08 10.41
CA LYS A 47 -4.76 -5.95 10.91
C LYS A 47 -3.89 -4.94 11.66
N GLN A 48 -2.74 -4.62 11.07
CA GLN A 48 -1.72 -3.74 11.66
C GLN A 48 -1.52 -2.50 10.79
N HIS A 49 -0.95 -1.48 11.41
CA HIS A 49 -0.58 -0.22 10.77
C HIS A 49 -1.73 0.51 10.04
N PRO A 50 -2.88 0.74 10.72
CA PRO A 50 -3.96 1.56 10.15
C PRO A 50 -3.47 2.95 9.71
N GLU A 51 -2.44 3.48 10.37
CA GLU A 51 -1.77 4.73 10.01
C GLU A 51 -1.23 4.73 8.58
N LEU A 52 -0.73 3.60 8.06
CA LEU A 52 -0.21 3.50 6.70
C LEU A 52 -1.35 3.66 5.70
N PHE A 53 -2.50 3.03 5.95
CA PHE A 53 -3.65 3.13 5.05
C PHE A 53 -4.24 4.54 5.03
N LEU A 54 -4.26 5.24 6.17
CA LEU A 54 -4.65 6.65 6.22
C LEU A 54 -3.67 7.53 5.43
N LEU A 55 -2.37 7.25 5.54
CA LEU A 55 -1.34 7.97 4.79
C LEU A 55 -1.43 7.73 3.28
N LEU A 56 -1.70 6.49 2.86
CA LEU A 56 -1.92 6.16 1.44
C LEU A 56 -3.21 6.79 0.90
N GLN A 57 -4.27 6.86 1.69
CA GLN A 57 -5.49 7.59 1.31
C GLN A 57 -5.21 9.07 1.12
N GLU A 58 -4.51 9.67 2.08
CA GLU A 58 -4.11 11.06 2.01
C GLU A 58 -3.25 11.32 0.77
N TRP A 59 -2.27 10.47 0.48
CA TRP A 59 -1.48 10.57 -0.75
C TRP A 59 -2.35 10.60 -2.01
N MET A 60 -3.32 9.69 -2.13
CA MET A 60 -4.22 9.64 -3.29
C MET A 60 -5.08 10.89 -3.46
N ASP A 61 -5.40 11.60 -2.37
CA ASP A 61 -6.17 12.86 -2.44
C ASP A 61 -5.34 14.02 -3.04
N TYR A 62 -4.01 13.96 -2.95
CA TYR A 62 -3.09 14.99 -3.45
C TYR A 62 -2.21 14.54 -4.62
N PHE A 63 -2.43 13.34 -5.15
CA PHE A 63 -1.65 12.78 -6.26
C PHE A 63 -1.74 13.66 -7.52
N THR A 64 -0.59 14.00 -8.10
CA THR A 64 -0.50 14.85 -9.30
C THR A 64 0.47 14.33 -10.38
N ASP A 65 1.02 13.12 -10.21
CA ASP A 65 2.13 12.57 -11.01
C ASP A 65 3.40 13.44 -10.90
N SER A 66 3.66 13.94 -9.70
CA SER A 66 4.83 14.78 -9.40
C SER A 66 6.10 13.95 -9.17
N GLU A 67 7.24 14.64 -8.97
CA GLU A 67 8.46 13.97 -8.53
C GLU A 67 8.29 13.34 -7.13
N ASN A 68 7.59 14.01 -6.22
CA ASN A 68 7.31 13.49 -4.88
C ASN A 68 6.48 12.21 -4.95
N ASP A 69 5.49 12.12 -5.86
CA ASP A 69 4.72 10.89 -6.07
C ASP A 69 5.62 9.70 -6.44
N ARG A 70 6.61 9.93 -7.32
CA ARG A 70 7.58 8.88 -7.71
C ARG A 70 8.50 8.48 -6.56
N ILE A 71 8.87 9.43 -5.71
CA ILE A 71 9.68 9.16 -4.51
C ILE A 71 8.85 8.36 -3.49
N ILE A 72 7.58 8.72 -3.28
CA ILE A 72 6.66 7.99 -2.40
C ILE A 72 6.50 6.55 -2.89
N GLU A 73 6.24 6.35 -4.18
CA GLU A 73 6.14 5.02 -4.79
C GLU A 73 7.42 4.19 -4.58
N ALA A 74 8.59 4.75 -4.90
CA ALA A 74 9.87 4.07 -4.68
C ALA A 74 10.09 3.71 -3.20
N THR A 75 9.68 4.59 -2.27
CA THR A 75 9.79 4.37 -0.83
C THR A 75 8.87 3.24 -0.37
N LEU A 76 7.66 3.15 -0.92
CA LEU A 76 6.71 2.05 -0.65
C LEU A 76 7.23 0.71 -1.18
N LEU A 77 7.77 0.70 -2.40
CA LEU A 77 8.34 -0.51 -3.01
C LEU A 77 9.56 -1.03 -2.24
N ALA A 78 10.36 -0.13 -1.65
CA ALA A 78 11.52 -0.47 -0.84
C ALA A 78 11.19 -0.80 0.64
N MET A 79 9.94 -0.62 1.07
CA MET A 79 9.53 -0.79 2.46
C MET A 79 9.54 -2.26 2.89
N ASP A 80 10.23 -2.58 3.99
CA ASP A 80 10.12 -3.88 4.64
C ASP A 80 8.97 -3.87 5.66
N PHE A 81 7.83 -4.44 5.27
CA PHE A 81 6.62 -4.54 6.09
C PHE A 81 6.74 -5.52 7.27
N ASN A 82 7.91 -6.13 7.48
CA ASN A 82 8.19 -6.98 8.65
C ASN A 82 9.12 -6.29 9.66
N ASP A 83 9.71 -5.15 9.31
CA ASP A 83 10.57 -4.35 10.19
C ASP A 83 9.84 -3.04 10.57
N GLN A 84 9.34 -3.00 11.80
CA GLN A 84 8.54 -1.86 12.27
C GLN A 84 9.35 -0.56 12.39
N GLU A 85 10.65 -0.63 12.68
CA GLU A 85 11.47 0.56 12.85
C GLU A 85 11.67 1.25 11.50
N THR A 86 12.14 0.49 10.50
CA THR A 86 12.34 1.01 9.14
C THR A 86 11.03 1.44 8.49
N MET A 87 9.94 0.70 8.74
CA MET A 87 8.61 1.06 8.25
C MET A 87 8.17 2.43 8.80
N GLN A 88 8.39 2.71 10.09
CA GLN A 88 8.05 4.03 10.65
C GLN A 88 8.92 5.16 10.07
N GLU A 89 10.19 4.90 9.76
CA GLU A 89 11.05 5.88 9.10
C GLU A 89 10.57 6.19 7.68
N HIS A 90 10.27 5.15 6.90
CA HIS A 90 9.71 5.32 5.54
C HIS A 90 8.37 6.05 5.57
N MET A 91 7.50 5.74 6.54
CA MET A 91 6.23 6.45 6.70
C MET A 91 6.40 7.94 7.03
N LYS A 92 7.43 8.32 7.80
CA LYS A 92 7.72 9.74 8.05
C LYS A 92 8.14 10.46 6.78
N ILE A 93 9.02 9.83 5.98
CA ILE A 93 9.45 10.38 4.68
C ILE A 93 8.23 10.60 3.77
N ILE A 94 7.36 9.59 3.66
CA ILE A 94 6.13 9.70 2.85
C ILE A 94 5.24 10.84 3.36
N ALA A 95 5.05 10.97 4.68
CA ALA A 95 4.25 12.04 5.26
C ALA A 95 4.85 13.44 5.02
N GLU A 96 6.17 13.59 5.06
CA GLU A 96 6.83 14.85 4.73
C GLU A 96 6.58 15.25 3.28
N LEU A 97 6.75 14.32 2.33
CA LEU A 97 6.55 14.55 0.90
C LEU A 97 5.09 14.91 0.57
N ILE A 98 4.12 14.24 1.19
CA ILE A 98 2.70 14.55 1.04
C ILE A 98 2.39 15.97 1.58
N ASN A 99 2.98 16.35 2.71
CA ASN A 99 2.79 17.69 3.29
C ASN A 99 3.38 18.80 2.42
N GLU A 100 4.49 18.54 1.73
CA GLU A 100 5.05 19.47 0.74
C GLU A 100 4.09 19.66 -0.43
N GLU A 101 3.53 18.59 -0.99
CA GLU A 101 2.56 18.67 -2.10
C GLU A 101 1.28 19.40 -1.69
N LYS A 102 0.76 19.11 -0.49
CA LYS A 102 -0.39 19.81 0.10
C LYS A 102 -0.17 21.32 0.20
N ALA A 103 1.04 21.77 0.50
CA ALA A 103 1.36 23.18 0.63
C ALA A 103 1.44 23.92 -0.71
N LEU A 104 1.52 23.19 -1.82
CA LEU A 104 1.61 23.72 -3.18
C LEU A 104 0.25 23.84 -3.88
N GLN A 105 -0.82 23.25 -3.33
CA GLN A 105 -2.20 23.30 -3.85
C GLN A 105 -3.05 24.38 -3.18
#